data_AF-A0A0B1TI82-F1
#
_entry.id   AF-A0A0B1TI82-F1
#
_cell.length_a   1.000
_cell.length_b   1.000
_cell.length_c   1.000
_cell.angle_alpha   90.00
_cell.angle_beta   90.00
_cell.angle_gamma   90.00
#
_symmetry.space_group_name_H-M   'P 1'
#
loop_
_entity.id
_entity.type
_entity.pdbx_description
1 polymer ?
#
loop_
_entity_poly.entity_id
_entity_poly.type
_entity_poly.pdbx_seq_one_letter_code
_entity_poly.pdbx_strand_id
1 'polypeptide(L)'
;MARKGWSRNDWSNYIRLLQRQVQLVVTVNFVFFVTKYSTGSELDYDCKKWRLVADILNDLAFFIDLLSPALSGSFFVCACTSSLLRCVVGVAGGATRTAITQHQARRNNLADVASKDGSQETMVNVTALVVSLIMLPLVSGKHVLIWFLFMVFTTVHLYSNYRAVRSLNMETLNLKRATMIIRSWLSSEVIPSVGECNKAEPLFYSFGKRYLGCSLRDLLQYQKR
;
A
#
# COMPACT_ATOMS: atom_id res chain seq x y z
N MET A 1 22.70 48.47 -17.67
CA MET A 1 22.70 47.19 -16.94
C MET A 1 21.48 46.38 -17.38
N ALA A 2 21.62 45.53 -18.41
CA ALA A 2 20.49 44.78 -18.97
C ALA A 2 20.19 43.53 -18.11
N ARG A 3 18.96 43.41 -17.60
CA ARG A 3 18.46 42.18 -16.97
C ARG A 3 18.47 41.07 -18.02
N LYS A 4 19.41 40.12 -17.93
CA LYS A 4 19.39 38.91 -18.77
C LYS A 4 18.13 38.11 -18.46
N GLY A 5 17.17 38.15 -19.38
CA GLY A 5 15.95 37.33 -19.33
C GLY A 5 16.31 35.87 -19.50
N TRP A 6 15.76 35.02 -18.65
CA TRP A 6 15.94 33.57 -18.70
C TRP A 6 15.39 32.97 -20.00
N SER A 7 16.12 32.00 -20.56
CA SER A 7 15.67 31.28 -21.76
C SER A 7 14.56 30.30 -21.42
N ARG A 8 13.78 29.88 -22.43
CA ARG A 8 12.69 28.89 -22.27
C ARG A 8 13.18 27.55 -21.70
N ASN A 9 14.44 27.18 -21.96
CA ASN A 9 15.08 25.99 -21.42
C ASN A 9 15.45 26.17 -19.94
N ASP A 10 15.88 27.37 -19.54
CA ASP A 10 16.15 27.68 -18.13
C ASP A 10 14.86 27.60 -17.33
N TRP A 11 13.78 28.19 -17.84
CA TRP A 11 12.45 28.08 -17.23
C TRP A 11 11.97 26.63 -17.13
N SER A 12 12.15 25.82 -18.16
CA SER A 12 11.78 24.40 -18.12
C SER A 12 12.62 23.60 -17.10
N ASN A 13 13.92 23.88 -17.00
CA ASN A 13 14.81 23.27 -16.00
C ASN A 13 14.46 23.69 -14.58
N TYR A 14 14.12 24.95 -14.37
CA TYR A 14 13.72 25.46 -13.05
C TYR A 14 12.34 24.96 -12.62
N ILE A 15 11.40 24.82 -13.55
CA ILE A 15 10.12 24.15 -13.27
C ILE A 15 10.36 22.68 -12.90
N ARG A 16 11.23 21.96 -13.62
CA ARG A 16 11.61 20.58 -13.29
C ARG A 16 12.30 20.46 -11.93
N LEU A 17 13.17 21.42 -11.60
CA LEU A 17 13.85 21.48 -10.31
C LEU A 17 12.89 21.82 -9.17
N LEU A 18 12.00 22.80 -9.36
CA LEU A 18 10.93 23.10 -8.40
C LEU A 18 9.98 21.94 -8.21
N GLN A 19 9.58 21.24 -9.28
CA GLN A 19 8.78 20.01 -9.16
C GLN A 19 9.52 18.96 -8.35
N ARG A 20 10.81 18.72 -8.61
CA ARG A 20 11.62 17.77 -7.84
C ARG A 20 11.78 18.17 -6.37
N GLN A 21 12.00 19.46 -6.08
CA GLN A 21 12.19 19.96 -4.72
C GLN A 21 10.89 19.97 -3.92
N VAL A 22 9.77 20.41 -4.51
CA VAL A 22 8.44 20.34 -3.90
C VAL A 22 8.03 18.89 -3.67
N GLN A 23 8.29 18.00 -4.63
CA GLN A 23 8.08 16.57 -4.46
C GLN A 23 8.85 16.02 -3.27
N LEU A 24 10.15 16.33 -3.16
CA LEU A 24 11.00 15.84 -2.07
C LEU A 24 10.50 16.32 -0.71
N VAL A 25 10.18 17.62 -0.59
CA VAL A 25 9.74 18.24 0.67
C VAL A 25 8.35 17.74 1.09
N VAL A 26 7.43 17.56 0.14
CA VAL A 26 6.09 17.02 0.40
C VAL A 26 6.17 15.53 0.75
N THR A 27 6.97 14.75 0.02
CA THR A 27 7.22 13.33 0.31
C THR A 27 7.78 13.14 1.71
N VAL A 28 8.83 13.87 2.10
CA VAL A 28 9.48 13.69 3.40
C VAL A 28 8.54 14.09 4.55
N ASN A 29 7.88 15.25 4.47
CA ASN A 29 6.99 15.70 5.54
C ASN A 29 5.73 14.81 5.68
N PHE A 30 5.20 14.30 4.58
CA PHE A 30 4.03 13.44 4.59
C PHE A 30 4.33 12.01 5.06
N VAL A 31 5.49 11.46 4.67
CA VAL A 31 5.99 10.18 5.22
C VAL A 31 6.13 10.28 6.73
N PHE A 32 6.75 11.34 7.25
CA PHE A 32 6.86 11.58 8.69
C PHE A 32 5.49 11.68 9.37
N PHE A 33 4.52 12.35 8.76
CA PHE A 33 3.16 12.47 9.28
C PHE A 33 2.44 11.10 9.34
N VAL A 34 2.48 10.31 8.27
CA VAL A 34 1.85 8.97 8.22
C VAL A 34 2.51 8.01 9.21
N THR A 35 3.84 8.01 9.31
CA THR A 35 4.55 7.14 10.26
C THR A 35 4.31 7.52 11.73
N LYS A 36 4.16 8.82 12.04
CA LYS A 36 4.10 9.30 13.42
C LYS A 36 2.68 9.43 13.97
N TYR A 37 1.70 9.82 13.15
CA TYR A 37 0.41 10.30 13.66
C TYR A 37 -0.76 9.32 13.54
N SER A 38 -0.64 8.21 12.79
CA SER A 38 -1.85 7.44 12.48
C SER A 38 -1.76 5.92 12.60
N THR A 39 -0.59 5.29 12.40
CA THR A 39 -0.65 3.85 12.05
C THR A 39 0.60 3.00 12.27
N GLY A 40 1.67 3.51 12.90
CA GLY A 40 2.95 2.80 13.02
C GLY A 40 2.83 1.38 13.57
N SER A 41 2.08 1.18 14.66
CA SER A 41 1.85 -0.15 15.25
C SER A 41 0.79 -0.97 14.51
N GLU A 42 -0.17 -0.34 13.82
CA GLU A 42 -1.22 -1.04 13.06
C GLU A 42 -0.70 -1.68 11.77
N LEU A 43 0.36 -1.12 11.19
CA LEU A 43 1.03 -1.65 9.99
C LEU A 43 1.60 -3.06 10.23
N ASP A 44 2.20 -3.28 11.41
CA ASP A 44 2.82 -4.55 11.77
C ASP A 44 1.77 -5.62 12.11
N TYR A 45 0.76 -5.30 12.93
CA TYR A 45 -0.22 -6.31 13.35
C TYR A 45 -1.30 -6.58 12.28
N ASP A 46 -1.68 -5.60 11.46
CA ASP A 46 -2.72 -5.71 10.42
C ASP A 46 -2.12 -5.73 9.00
N CYS A 47 -0.96 -6.39 8.86
CA CYS A 47 -0.14 -6.42 7.66
C CYS A 47 -0.90 -6.81 6.37
N LYS A 48 -1.77 -7.83 6.40
CA LYS A 48 -2.56 -8.25 5.23
C LYS A 48 -3.46 -7.14 4.68
N LYS A 49 -4.10 -6.38 5.57
CA LYS A 49 -4.98 -5.26 5.21
C LYS A 49 -4.15 -4.15 4.57
N TRP A 50 -3.09 -3.74 5.26
CA TRP A 50 -2.24 -2.65 4.80
C TRP A 50 -1.50 -2.96 3.50
N ARG A 51 -1.19 -4.24 3.24
CA ARG A 51 -0.68 -4.68 1.94
C ARG A 51 -1.68 -4.37 0.83
N LEU A 52 -2.92 -4.84 0.96
CA LEU A 52 -3.96 -4.56 -0.04
C LEU A 52 -4.28 -3.08 -0.19
N VAL A 53 -4.28 -2.34 0.92
CA VAL A 53 -4.48 -0.88 0.86
C VAL A 53 -3.34 -0.23 0.07
N ALA A 54 -2.09 -0.63 0.27
CA ALA A 54 -0.97 -0.13 -0.53
C ALA A 54 -1.15 -0.46 -2.01
N ASP A 55 -1.53 -1.69 -2.35
CA ASP A 55 -1.74 -2.10 -3.75
C ASP A 55 -2.87 -1.29 -4.42
N ILE A 56 -4.00 -1.08 -3.71
CA ILE A 56 -5.13 -0.27 -4.19
C ILE A 56 -4.74 1.20 -4.38
N LEU A 57 -4.02 1.80 -3.42
CA LEU A 57 -3.58 3.19 -3.52
C LEU A 57 -2.56 3.38 -4.65
N ASN A 58 -1.74 2.37 -4.94
CA ASN A 58 -0.81 2.38 -6.05
C ASN A 58 -1.54 2.40 -7.40
N ASP A 59 -2.54 1.53 -7.56
CA ASP A 59 -3.37 1.50 -8.77
C ASP A 59 -4.18 2.78 -8.94
N LEU A 60 -4.68 3.37 -7.84
CA LEU A 60 -5.33 4.67 -7.85
C LEU A 60 -4.38 5.79 -8.30
N ALA A 61 -3.11 5.75 -7.89
CA ALA A 61 -2.10 6.71 -8.35
C ALA A 61 -1.87 6.60 -9.87
N PHE A 62 -1.79 5.38 -10.41
CA PHE A 62 -1.69 5.18 -11.86
C PHE A 62 -2.96 5.63 -12.60
N PHE A 63 -4.15 5.40 -12.03
CA PHE A 63 -5.40 5.90 -12.58
C PHE A 63 -5.42 7.43 -12.69
N ILE A 64 -4.98 8.13 -11.63
CA ILE A 64 -4.88 9.59 -11.62
C ILE A 64 -3.90 10.09 -12.69
N ASP A 65 -2.74 9.44 -12.82
CA ASP A 65 -1.76 9.80 -13.85
C ASP A 65 -2.32 9.60 -15.26
N LEU A 66 -3.06 8.52 -15.50
CA LEU A 66 -3.69 8.23 -16.78
C LEU A 66 -4.83 9.19 -17.12
N LEU A 67 -5.58 9.65 -16.09
CA LEU A 67 -6.66 10.63 -16.23
C LEU A 67 -6.14 12.06 -16.41
N SER A 68 -4.93 12.36 -15.88
CA SER A 68 -4.38 13.71 -15.83
C SER A 68 -4.37 14.49 -17.16
N PRO A 69 -4.11 13.89 -18.34
CA PRO A 69 -4.13 14.63 -19.61
C PRO A 69 -5.53 15.05 -20.05
N ALA A 70 -6.59 14.41 -19.54
CA ALA A 70 -7.98 14.76 -19.84
C ALA A 70 -8.50 15.94 -19.00
N LEU A 71 -7.80 16.28 -17.91
CA LEU A 71 -8.17 17.35 -16.98
C LEU A 71 -7.38 18.63 -17.29
N SER A 72 -7.85 19.37 -18.29
CA SER A 72 -7.28 20.66 -18.71
C SER A 72 -7.10 21.60 -17.51
N GLY A 73 -5.85 21.92 -17.15
CA GLY A 73 -5.52 22.87 -16.08
C GLY A 73 -5.30 22.28 -14.68
N SER A 74 -5.53 20.97 -14.47
CA SER A 74 -5.33 20.32 -13.17
C SER A 74 -4.17 19.31 -13.13
N PHE A 75 -3.34 19.26 -14.18
CA PHE A 75 -2.20 18.34 -14.27
C PHE A 75 -1.28 18.39 -13.03
N PHE A 76 -0.95 19.60 -12.57
CA PHE A 76 -0.10 19.78 -11.40
C PHE A 76 -0.71 19.14 -10.14
N VAL A 77 -2.00 19.35 -9.90
CA VAL A 77 -2.72 18.76 -8.76
C VAL A 77 -2.74 17.24 -8.87
N CYS A 78 -3.06 16.70 -10.06
CA CYS A 78 -3.07 15.25 -10.30
C CYS A 78 -1.70 14.62 -10.01
N ALA A 79 -0.62 15.24 -10.53
CA ALA A 79 0.74 14.76 -10.31
C ALA A 79 1.15 14.82 -8.83
N CYS A 80 0.79 15.88 -8.10
CA CYS A 80 1.04 15.97 -6.66
C CYS A 80 0.24 14.91 -5.89
N THR A 81 -1.03 14.70 -6.22
CA THR A 81 -1.88 13.70 -5.57
C THR A 81 -1.38 12.28 -5.83
N SER A 82 -1.07 11.90 -7.07
CA SER A 82 -0.56 10.56 -7.39
C SER A 82 0.77 10.29 -6.68
N SER A 83 1.60 11.32 -6.54
CA SER A 83 2.87 11.25 -5.83
C SER A 83 2.71 11.07 -4.33
N LEU A 84 1.79 11.80 -3.70
CA LEU A 84 1.42 11.61 -2.29
C LEU A 84 0.93 10.19 -2.04
N LEU A 85 0.06 9.66 -2.90
CA LEU A 85 -0.41 8.27 -2.82
C LEU A 85 0.76 7.30 -2.87
N ARG A 86 1.67 7.42 -3.85
CA ARG A 86 2.86 6.56 -3.96
C ARG A 86 3.79 6.65 -2.75
N CYS A 87 3.82 7.78 -2.04
CA CYS A 87 4.55 7.88 -0.78
C CYS A 87 3.91 7.01 0.31
N VAL A 88 2.58 7.03 0.45
CA VAL A 88 1.86 6.13 1.37
C VAL A 88 2.13 4.67 1.00
N VAL A 89 2.06 4.35 -0.29
CA VAL A 89 2.33 3.02 -0.81
C VAL A 89 3.74 2.58 -0.45
N GLY A 90 4.75 3.44 -0.62
CA GLY A 90 6.14 3.12 -0.26
C GLY A 90 6.30 2.77 1.22
N VAL A 91 5.67 3.55 2.12
CA VAL A 91 5.73 3.30 3.56
C VAL A 91 4.96 2.04 3.95
N ALA A 92 3.68 1.93 3.56
CA ALA A 92 2.83 0.81 3.93
C ALA A 92 3.28 -0.50 3.26
N GLY A 93 3.62 -0.44 1.97
CA GLY A 93 4.17 -1.56 1.21
C GLY A 93 5.50 -2.03 1.79
N GLY A 94 6.42 -1.11 2.09
CA GLY A 94 7.72 -1.42 2.70
C GLY A 94 7.59 -2.08 4.07
N ALA A 95 6.81 -1.48 4.98
CA ALA A 95 6.58 -2.03 6.32
C ALA A 95 5.95 -3.43 6.28
N THR A 96 4.86 -3.59 5.51
CA THR A 96 4.21 -4.90 5.36
C THR A 96 5.13 -5.92 4.70
N ARG A 97 6.05 -5.49 3.82
CA ARG A 97 6.97 -6.40 3.12
C ARG A 97 7.98 -6.96 4.11
N THR A 98 8.58 -6.10 4.91
CA THR A 98 9.44 -6.52 6.02
C THR A 98 8.72 -7.51 6.94
N ALA A 99 7.48 -7.24 7.33
CA ALA A 99 6.69 -8.14 8.18
C ALA A 99 6.43 -9.52 7.52
N ILE A 100 6.12 -9.56 6.21
CA ILE A 100 5.93 -10.82 5.46
C ILE A 100 7.25 -11.57 5.31
N THR A 101 8.34 -10.89 4.95
CA THR A 101 9.68 -11.49 4.82
C THR A 101 10.11 -12.10 6.16
N GLN A 102 9.86 -11.40 7.26
CA GLN A 102 10.10 -11.91 8.61
C GLN A 102 9.24 -13.13 8.93
N HIS A 103 7.96 -13.11 8.55
CA HIS A 103 7.08 -14.27 8.71
C HIS A 103 7.55 -15.50 7.90
N GLN A 104 8.08 -15.28 6.69
CA GLN A 104 8.62 -16.33 5.82
C GLN A 104 9.98 -16.87 6.30
N ALA A 105 10.70 -16.13 7.14
CA ALA A 105 11.96 -16.55 7.74
C ALA A 105 11.76 -17.53 8.91
N ARG A 106 11.39 -18.79 8.59
CA ARG A 106 11.02 -19.82 9.58
C ARG A 106 12.18 -20.46 10.33
N ARG A 107 13.42 -20.31 9.87
CA ARG A 107 14.61 -21.00 10.41
C ARG A 107 15.74 -20.03 10.74
N ASN A 108 15.42 -18.88 11.32
CA ASN A 108 16.38 -17.78 11.55
C ASN A 108 17.18 -17.40 10.28
N ASN A 109 16.54 -17.58 9.12
CA ASN A 109 17.14 -17.43 7.79
C ASN A 109 16.69 -16.14 7.11
N LEU A 110 16.52 -15.06 7.88
CA LEU A 110 15.97 -13.79 7.40
C LEU A 110 16.78 -13.22 6.23
N ALA A 111 18.12 -13.24 6.32
CA ALA A 111 18.99 -12.73 5.26
C ALA A 111 18.87 -13.53 3.95
N ASP A 112 18.68 -14.85 4.02
CA ASP A 112 18.49 -15.71 2.85
C ASP A 112 17.13 -15.46 2.18
N VAL A 113 16.06 -15.30 2.97
CA VAL A 113 14.73 -14.97 2.43
C VAL A 113 14.75 -13.57 1.81
N ALA A 114 15.34 -12.59 2.49
CA ALA A 114 15.42 -11.21 2.01
C ALA A 114 16.25 -11.09 0.73
N SER A 115 17.38 -11.81 0.61
CA SER A 115 18.21 -11.78 -0.60
C SER A 115 17.52 -12.41 -1.81
N LYS A 116 16.76 -13.49 -1.59
CA LYS A 116 15.93 -14.13 -2.62
C LYS A 116 14.81 -13.21 -3.10
N ASP A 117 14.10 -12.59 -2.16
CA ASP A 117 13.03 -11.64 -2.47
C ASP A 117 13.56 -10.41 -3.24
N GLY A 118 14.69 -9.84 -2.81
CA GLY A 118 15.34 -8.72 -3.53
C GLY A 118 15.85 -9.09 -4.92
N SER A 119 16.37 -10.31 -5.10
CA SER A 119 16.78 -10.81 -6.42
C SER A 119 15.57 -11.01 -7.34
N GLN A 120 14.47 -11.54 -6.81
CA GLN A 120 13.21 -11.71 -7.55
C GLN A 120 12.64 -10.37 -8.02
N GLU A 121 12.61 -9.37 -7.14
CA GLU A 121 12.17 -8.02 -7.50
C GLU A 121 13.02 -7.42 -8.61
N THR A 122 14.35 -7.56 -8.52
CA THR A 122 15.26 -7.05 -9.54
C THR A 122 15.00 -7.71 -10.89
N MET A 123 14.86 -9.03 -10.92
CA MET A 123 14.55 -9.79 -12.14
C MET A 123 13.21 -9.38 -12.76
N VAL A 124 12.17 -9.21 -11.94
CA VAL A 124 10.85 -8.75 -12.39
C VAL A 124 10.93 -7.33 -12.94
N ASN A 125 11.66 -6.42 -12.28
CA ASN A 125 11.84 -5.04 -12.74
C ASN A 125 12.57 -4.96 -14.09
N VAL A 126 13.63 -5.76 -14.27
CA VAL A 126 14.34 -5.85 -15.56
C VAL A 126 13.42 -6.39 -16.66
N THR A 127 12.66 -7.44 -16.36
CA THR A 127 11.70 -8.03 -17.31
C THR A 127 10.60 -7.02 -17.68
N ALA A 128 10.02 -6.34 -16.68
CA ALA A 128 9.01 -5.31 -16.87
C ALA A 128 9.55 -4.15 -17.71
N LEU A 129 10.80 -3.74 -17.49
CA LEU A 129 11.45 -2.72 -18.30
C LEU A 129 11.53 -3.15 -19.77
N VAL A 130 12.03 -4.36 -20.07
CA VAL A 130 12.11 -4.88 -21.44
C VAL A 130 10.73 -4.96 -22.09
N VAL A 131 9.73 -5.50 -21.38
CA VAL A 131 8.35 -5.59 -21.86
C VAL A 131 7.78 -4.19 -22.13
N SER A 132 8.04 -3.22 -21.25
CA SER A 132 7.55 -1.84 -21.41
C SER A 132 8.16 -1.15 -22.63
N LEU A 133 9.45 -1.37 -22.93
CA LEU A 133 10.12 -0.81 -24.10
C LEU A 133 9.50 -1.30 -25.41
N ILE A 134 9.05 -2.57 -25.44
CA ILE A 134 8.37 -3.16 -26.60
C ILE A 134 6.91 -2.69 -26.67
N MET A 135 6.21 -2.64 -25.53
CA MET A 135 4.78 -2.31 -25.47
C MET A 135 4.48 -0.85 -25.76
N LEU A 136 5.27 0.09 -25.21
CA LEU A 136 5.03 1.54 -25.34
C LEU A 136 4.81 2.01 -26.78
N PRO A 137 5.67 1.68 -27.78
CA PRO A 137 5.44 2.09 -29.16
C PRO A 137 4.20 1.41 -29.78
N LEU A 138 3.83 0.20 -29.36
CA LEU A 138 2.67 -0.53 -29.90
C LEU A 138 1.33 0.07 -29.44
N VAL A 139 1.29 0.62 -28.22
CA VAL A 139 0.08 1.19 -27.61
C VAL A 139 -0.02 2.70 -27.74
N SER A 140 1.08 3.38 -28.10
CA SER A 140 1.12 4.84 -28.23
C SER A 140 0.04 5.38 -29.17
N GLY A 141 -0.67 6.42 -28.74
CA GLY A 141 -1.77 7.04 -29.48
C GLY A 141 -3.10 6.25 -29.48
N LYS A 142 -3.13 5.01 -28.98
CA LYS A 142 -4.33 4.17 -28.95
C LYS A 142 -5.03 4.24 -27.59
N HIS A 143 -5.71 5.36 -27.31
CA HIS A 143 -6.32 5.62 -25.99
C HIS A 143 -7.25 4.51 -25.49
N VAL A 144 -8.11 3.97 -26.37
CA VAL A 144 -9.02 2.87 -26.01
C VAL A 144 -8.24 1.63 -25.56
N LEU A 145 -7.16 1.29 -26.26
CA LEU A 145 -6.31 0.15 -25.92
C LEU A 145 -5.57 0.38 -24.59
N ILE A 146 -5.09 1.61 -24.33
CA ILE A 146 -4.42 1.96 -23.07
C ILE A 146 -5.38 1.76 -21.89
N TRP A 147 -6.59 2.31 -21.97
CA TRP A 147 -7.60 2.15 -20.91
C TRP A 147 -8.03 0.70 -20.74
N PHE A 148 -8.20 -0.04 -21.83
CA PHE A 148 -8.51 -1.47 -21.78
C PHE A 148 -7.40 -2.26 -21.07
N LEU A 149 -6.14 -2.08 -21.47
CA LEU A 149 -4.99 -2.75 -20.85
C LEU A 149 -4.83 -2.36 -19.38
N PHE A 150 -5.03 -1.08 -19.05
CA PHE A 150 -5.01 -0.60 -17.67
C PHE A 150 -6.05 -1.34 -16.82
N MET A 151 -7.31 -1.39 -17.27
CA MET A 151 -8.37 -2.09 -16.53
C MET A 151 -8.08 -3.58 -16.35
N VAL A 152 -7.56 -4.25 -17.39
CA VAL A 152 -7.17 -5.67 -17.32
C VAL A 152 -6.04 -5.87 -16.32
N PHE A 153 -4.94 -5.11 -16.44
CA PHE A 153 -3.78 -5.26 -15.57
C PHE A 153 -4.07 -4.88 -14.12
N THR A 154 -4.82 -3.81 -13.87
CA THR A 154 -5.24 -3.44 -12.51
C THR A 154 -6.13 -4.52 -11.90
N THR A 155 -7.05 -5.11 -12.65
CA THR A 155 -7.89 -6.21 -12.15
C THR A 155 -7.05 -7.43 -11.80
N VAL A 156 -6.15 -7.85 -12.70
CA VAL A 156 -5.23 -8.98 -12.46
C VAL A 156 -4.31 -8.71 -11.28
N HIS A 157 -3.77 -7.50 -11.17
CA HIS A 157 -2.91 -7.06 -10.08
C HIS A 157 -3.62 -7.15 -8.72
N LEU A 158 -4.79 -6.51 -8.57
CA LEU A 158 -5.55 -6.51 -7.33
C LEU A 158 -6.04 -7.91 -6.96
N TYR A 159 -6.52 -8.69 -7.94
CA TYR A 159 -6.96 -10.06 -7.69
C TYR A 159 -5.79 -10.94 -7.23
N SER A 160 -4.64 -10.86 -7.89
CA SER A 160 -3.47 -11.65 -7.52
C SER A 160 -2.97 -11.28 -6.12
N ASN A 161 -2.89 -9.99 -5.80
CA ASN A 161 -2.52 -9.54 -4.45
C ASN A 161 -3.55 -9.96 -3.40
N TYR A 162 -4.85 -9.88 -3.71
CA TYR A 162 -5.89 -10.41 -2.84
C TYR A 162 -5.69 -11.90 -2.56
N ARG A 163 -5.45 -12.72 -3.59
CA ARG A 163 -5.18 -14.15 -3.43
C ARG A 163 -3.89 -14.39 -2.65
N ALA A 164 -2.84 -13.61 -2.88
CA ALA A 164 -1.57 -13.70 -2.17
C ALA A 164 -1.76 -13.44 -0.67
N VAL A 165 -2.38 -12.33 -0.26
CA VAL A 165 -2.58 -12.05 1.17
C VAL A 165 -3.54 -13.03 1.84
N ARG A 166 -4.52 -13.58 1.10
CA ARG A 166 -5.42 -14.63 1.61
C ARG A 166 -4.73 -15.98 1.79
N SER A 167 -3.63 -16.21 1.06
CA SER A 167 -2.80 -17.41 1.23
C SER A 167 -1.86 -17.32 2.43
N LEU A 168 -1.59 -16.11 2.93
CA LEU A 168 -0.71 -15.92 4.10
C LEU A 168 -1.36 -16.44 5.38
N ASN A 169 -0.64 -17.29 6.09
CA ASN A 169 -1.06 -17.85 7.37
C ASN A 169 -0.22 -17.26 8.51
N MET A 170 -0.58 -16.04 8.91
CA MET A 170 0.14 -15.28 9.94
C MET A 170 -0.04 -15.96 11.31
N GLU A 171 1.06 -16.13 12.04
CA GLU A 171 1.05 -16.75 13.38
C GLU A 171 0.93 -15.75 14.52
N THR A 172 1.25 -14.48 14.25
CA THR A 172 1.06 -13.38 15.20
C THR A 172 -0.43 -13.14 15.42
N LEU A 173 -0.88 -12.77 16.63
CA LEU A 173 -2.28 -12.39 16.84
C LEU A 173 -2.48 -10.91 16.55
N ASN A 174 -3.49 -10.59 15.73
CA ASN A 174 -4.04 -9.24 15.65
C ASN A 174 -5.37 -9.14 16.38
N LEU A 175 -5.89 -7.92 16.51
CA LEU A 175 -7.16 -7.67 17.19
C LEU A 175 -8.32 -8.49 16.59
N LYS A 176 -8.36 -8.65 15.26
CA LYS A 176 -9.42 -9.40 14.57
C LYS A 176 -9.37 -10.89 14.91
N ARG A 177 -8.19 -11.51 14.79
CA ARG A 177 -7.98 -12.93 15.10
C ARG A 177 -8.15 -13.21 16.59
N ALA A 178 -7.64 -12.35 17.46
CA ALA A 178 -7.90 -12.43 18.89
C ALA A 178 -9.40 -12.37 19.21
N THR A 179 -10.14 -11.45 18.58
CA THR A 179 -11.60 -11.34 18.78
C THR A 179 -12.34 -12.59 18.30
N MET A 180 -11.94 -13.18 17.17
CA MET A 180 -12.53 -14.42 16.66
C MET A 180 -12.28 -15.59 17.61
N ILE A 181 -11.05 -15.74 18.11
CA ILE A 181 -10.69 -16.78 19.08
C ILE A 181 -11.49 -16.62 20.37
N ILE A 182 -11.51 -15.42 20.96
CA ILE A 182 -12.24 -15.15 22.21
C ILE A 182 -13.73 -15.45 22.05
N ARG A 183 -14.34 -15.05 20.93
CA ARG A 183 -15.75 -15.32 20.66
C ARG A 183 -16.04 -16.80 20.52
N SER A 184 -15.23 -17.52 19.74
CA SER A 184 -15.36 -18.97 19.56
C SER A 184 -15.26 -19.70 20.90
N TRP A 185 -14.29 -19.31 21.72
CA TRP A 185 -14.11 -19.89 23.03
C TRP A 185 -15.29 -19.59 23.97
N LEU A 186 -15.78 -18.35 24.03
CA LEU A 186 -16.94 -18.00 24.85
C LEU A 186 -18.25 -18.69 24.39
N SER A 187 -18.42 -18.98 23.10
CA SER A 187 -19.65 -19.57 22.58
C SER A 187 -19.65 -21.10 22.55
N SER A 188 -18.48 -21.71 22.39
CA SER A 188 -18.37 -23.14 22.09
C SER A 188 -17.23 -23.84 22.83
N GLU A 189 -16.45 -23.13 23.64
CA GLU A 189 -15.25 -23.62 24.34
C GLU A 189 -14.15 -24.18 23.41
N VAL A 190 -14.29 -24.00 22.09
CA VAL A 190 -13.33 -24.43 21.08
C VAL A 190 -12.40 -23.28 20.69
N ILE A 191 -11.10 -23.56 20.65
CA ILE A 191 -10.07 -22.66 20.15
C ILE A 191 -9.80 -23.00 18.67
N PRO A 192 -10.15 -22.11 17.72
CA PRO A 192 -9.90 -22.36 16.30
C PRO A 192 -8.41 -22.36 15.98
N SER A 193 -8.00 -23.17 15.00
CA SER A 193 -6.61 -23.24 14.56
C SER A 193 -6.16 -21.93 13.89
N VAL A 194 -4.83 -21.73 13.79
CA VAL A 194 -4.23 -20.57 13.11
C VAL A 194 -4.73 -20.48 11.66
N GLY A 195 -4.80 -21.61 10.95
CA GLY A 195 -5.27 -21.65 9.56
C GLY A 195 -6.75 -21.27 9.42
N GLU A 196 -7.62 -21.74 10.31
CA GLU A 196 -9.05 -21.38 10.33
C GLU A 196 -9.24 -19.89 10.63
N CYS A 197 -8.53 -19.37 11.63
CA CYS A 197 -8.53 -17.95 11.96
C CYS A 197 -8.09 -17.09 10.77
N ASN A 198 -7.00 -17.45 10.08
CA ASN A 198 -6.49 -16.70 8.94
C ASN A 198 -7.43 -16.75 7.72
N LYS A 199 -8.14 -17.87 7.52
CA LYS A 199 -9.16 -17.99 6.46
C LYS A 199 -10.43 -17.19 6.79
N ALA A 200 -10.87 -17.19 8.04
CA ALA A 200 -12.07 -16.47 8.48
C ALA A 200 -11.83 -14.95 8.64
N GLU A 201 -10.58 -14.52 8.75
CA GLU A 201 -10.20 -13.12 8.97
C GLU A 201 -10.74 -12.17 7.90
N PRO A 202 -11.53 -11.14 8.28
CA PRO A 202 -11.93 -10.09 7.36
C PRO A 202 -10.78 -9.11 7.09
N LEU A 203 -10.48 -8.86 5.82
CA LEU A 203 -9.36 -7.99 5.45
C LEU A 203 -9.67 -6.50 5.67
N PHE A 204 -10.83 -6.01 5.23
CA PHE A 204 -11.16 -4.58 5.32
C PHE A 204 -12.03 -4.21 6.53
N TYR A 205 -12.95 -5.10 6.93
CA TYR A 205 -13.84 -4.84 8.05
C TYR A 205 -13.15 -5.04 9.40
N SER A 206 -13.52 -4.23 10.38
CA SER A 206 -13.12 -4.38 11.78
C SER A 206 -14.35 -4.63 12.65
N PHE A 207 -14.23 -5.47 13.66
CA PHE A 207 -15.32 -5.83 14.58
C PHE A 207 -15.68 -4.73 15.61
N GLY A 208 -15.42 -3.45 15.26
CA GLY A 208 -15.60 -2.28 16.13
C GLY A 208 -14.47 -2.10 17.16
N LYS A 209 -14.46 -0.94 17.85
CA LYS A 209 -13.57 -0.72 18.99
C LYS A 209 -13.99 -1.62 20.15
N ARG A 210 -13.05 -2.37 20.71
CA ARG A 210 -13.28 -3.23 21.88
C ARG A 210 -12.21 -2.96 22.92
N TYR A 211 -12.65 -2.72 24.15
CA TYR A 211 -11.78 -2.51 25.29
C TYR A 211 -11.66 -3.86 26.03
N LEU A 212 -10.43 -4.35 26.18
CA LEU A 212 -10.11 -5.52 26.98
C LEU A 212 -9.47 -5.03 28.29
N GLY A 213 -9.80 -5.67 29.41
CA GLY A 213 -9.26 -5.30 30.73
C GLY A 213 -9.87 -4.03 31.35
N CYS A 214 -11.00 -3.54 30.84
CA CYS A 214 -11.76 -2.47 31.51
C CYS A 214 -12.44 -3.00 32.78
N SER A 215 -12.56 -2.15 33.80
CA SER A 215 -13.31 -2.52 35.00
C SER A 215 -14.80 -2.66 34.64
N LEU A 216 -15.51 -3.53 35.36
CA LEU A 216 -16.96 -3.71 35.17
C LEU A 216 -17.73 -2.38 35.32
N ARG A 217 -17.20 -1.44 36.13
CA ARG A 217 -17.79 -0.10 36.31
C ARG A 217 -17.71 0.74 35.04
N ASP A 218 -16.59 0.68 34.32
CA ASP A 218 -16.38 1.45 33.09
C ASP A 218 -17.28 0.93 31.95
N LEU A 219 -17.53 -0.39 31.94
CA LEU A 219 -18.40 -1.03 30.97
C LEU A 219 -19.89 -0.66 31.19
N LEU A 220 -20.33 -0.63 32.46
CA LEU A 220 -21.70 -0.26 32.84
C LEU A 220 -22.00 1.24 32.63
N GLN A 221 -21.00 2.12 32.77
CA GLN A 221 -21.16 3.54 32.44
C GLN A 221 -21.33 3.78 30.94
N TYR A 222 -20.71 2.95 30.09
CA TYR A 222 -20.80 3.08 28.64
C TYR A 222 -22.14 2.63 28.07
N GLN A 223 -22.77 1.60 28.66
CA GLN A 223 -24.07 1.09 28.21
C GLN A 223 -25.23 2.06 28.49
N LYS A 224 -25.02 3.09 29.32
CA LYS A 224 -26.00 4.14 29.64
C LYS A 224 -25.91 5.38 28.72
N ARG A 225 -24.98 5.43 27.78
CA ARG A 225 -24.90 6.45 26.73
C ARG A 225 -25.38 5.87 25.40
#